data_AF-A0A969EHT4-F1
#
_entry.id   AF-A0A969EHT4-F1
#
_cell.length_a   1.000
_cell.length_b   1.000
_cell.length_c   1.000
_cell.angle_alpha   90.00
_cell.angle_beta   90.00
_cell.angle_gamma   90.00
#
_symmetry.space_group_name_H-M   'P 1'
#
loop_
_entity.id
_entity.type
_entity.pdbx_description
1 polymer ?
#
loop_
_entity_poly.entity_id
_entity_poly.type
_entity_poly.pdbx_seq_one_letter_code
_entity_poly.pdbx_strand_id
1 'polypeptide(L)'
;MRFIFGIIALLVLLGAGISSRGQNLYTARGYWEESTKKTYLIIKEKRDKNEVLNADEQEYIMNYEEFLTSYFQRLPDKEKELYESMKETWDKELSVIKPQQDQSDEFDFRGRDRFFNFIYGAWYGASIVIAADIDNVAAGAIPLITGGAWMLGPAINPKKFENINETTMRAANGGKFLGLGYGVGLGLVFEGGDNFDGGPTAIMSSIGSIALGEVGFQMQKRKQLTAGHIELLRHYGVLGPLVGLAGYFAINEENGRLAGASILAGGAVGLLLGNNASKKYNYTRGDVDVLSSFSIYTAGLGLTGVVAAIENSNDQNGLILIPAFTAIAGTSIGQRMVRGANLTNKQGSTIVLASGGAAAIGLGIIVLTQSDSPTLYVGIPTVLGLVTNQILFSNYKKKNIELGIQGNNMDKSKVRFSFQITPENYMVNKKINFSTYSPERVSQLHQPLFKCKLTF
;
A
#
# COMPACT_ATOMS: atom_id res chain seq x y z
N MET A 1 -8.72 28.46 -13.50
CA MET A 1 -9.40 27.51 -14.41
C MET A 1 -8.52 26.87 -15.49
N ARG A 2 -7.71 27.61 -16.27
CA ARG A 2 -6.88 27.03 -17.36
C ARG A 2 -5.80 26.04 -16.90
N PHE A 3 -5.31 26.16 -15.67
CA PHE A 3 -4.29 25.26 -15.10
C PHE A 3 -4.85 23.90 -14.66
N ILE A 4 -6.11 23.87 -14.19
CA ILE A 4 -6.79 22.65 -13.72
C ILE A 4 -7.16 21.72 -14.90
N PHE A 5 -7.58 22.30 -16.03
CA PHE A 5 -7.80 21.54 -17.27
C PHE A 5 -6.51 20.92 -17.82
N GLY A 6 -5.35 21.54 -17.58
CA GLY A 6 -4.05 20.99 -17.97
C GLY A 6 -3.67 19.72 -17.20
N ILE A 7 -3.99 19.64 -15.91
CA ILE A 7 -3.67 18.49 -15.06
C ILE A 7 -4.60 17.29 -15.35
N ILE A 8 -5.89 17.55 -15.60
CA ILE A 8 -6.84 16.50 -15.99
C ILE A 8 -6.49 15.92 -17.38
N ALA A 9 -6.08 16.77 -18.34
CA ALA A 9 -5.63 16.32 -19.66
C ALA A 9 -4.33 15.49 -19.59
N LEU A 10 -3.40 15.84 -18.71
CA LEU A 10 -2.15 15.09 -18.49
C LEU A 10 -2.41 13.70 -17.89
N LEU A 11 -3.39 13.58 -16.98
CA LEU A 11 -3.81 12.30 -16.39
C LEU A 11 -4.52 11.38 -17.38
N VAL A 12 -5.28 11.94 -18.32
CA VAL A 12 -5.93 11.18 -19.42
C VAL A 12 -4.89 10.72 -20.46
N LEU A 13 -3.88 11.54 -20.77
CA LEU A 13 -2.82 11.18 -21.72
C LEU A 13 -1.85 10.11 -21.17
N LEU A 14 -1.63 10.05 -19.86
CA LEU A 14 -0.86 8.96 -19.23
C LEU A 14 -1.61 7.62 -19.17
N GLY A 15 -2.93 7.61 -19.46
CA GLY A 15 -3.75 6.41 -19.53
C GLY A 15 -3.74 5.69 -20.90
N ALA A 16 -3.31 6.36 -21.98
CA ALA A 16 -3.49 5.87 -23.36
C ALA A 16 -2.28 5.09 -23.94
N GLY A 17 -1.19 4.93 -23.19
CA GLY A 17 -0.02 4.16 -23.62
C GLY A 17 -0.09 2.67 -23.31
N ILE A 18 -1.11 1.95 -23.81
CA ILE A 18 -1.19 0.49 -23.72
C ILE A 18 -0.91 -0.08 -25.11
N SER A 19 0.37 -0.27 -25.41
CA SER A 19 0.78 -1.12 -26.53
C SER A 19 0.38 -2.55 -26.20
N SER A 20 -0.57 -3.10 -26.96
CA SER A 20 -0.92 -4.52 -26.95
C SER A 20 0.29 -5.35 -27.38
N ARG A 21 1.03 -5.91 -26.42
CA ARG A 21 1.89 -7.06 -26.73
C ARG A 21 0.96 -8.24 -26.93
N GLY A 22 0.87 -8.72 -28.18
CA GLY A 22 0.15 -9.94 -28.51
C GLY A 22 0.60 -11.05 -27.57
N GLN A 23 -0.37 -11.66 -26.89
CA GLN A 23 -0.14 -12.83 -26.05
C GLN A 23 0.35 -13.95 -26.97
N ASN A 24 1.61 -14.36 -26.84
CA ASN A 24 2.02 -15.65 -27.35
C ASN A 24 1.20 -16.70 -26.58
N LEU A 25 0.35 -17.47 -27.28
CA LEU A 25 -0.54 -18.46 -26.68
C LEU A 25 0.20 -19.57 -25.92
N TYR A 26 1.48 -19.80 -26.22
CA TYR A 26 2.30 -20.85 -25.62
C TYR A 26 3.52 -20.23 -24.94
N THR A 27 3.55 -20.30 -23.60
CA THR A 27 4.65 -19.82 -22.75
C THR A 27 5.11 -20.92 -21.80
N ALA A 28 6.38 -20.87 -21.40
CA ALA A 28 7.00 -21.80 -20.45
C ALA A 28 6.24 -21.86 -19.12
N ARG A 29 5.80 -20.69 -18.62
CA ARG A 29 4.99 -20.59 -17.40
C ARG A 29 3.62 -21.23 -17.57
N GLY A 30 2.95 -21.01 -18.70
CA GLY A 30 1.65 -21.64 -18.96
C GLY A 30 1.74 -23.17 -19.04
N TYR A 31 2.80 -23.71 -19.65
CA TYR A 31 3.06 -25.16 -19.64
C TYR A 31 3.30 -25.70 -18.22
N TRP A 32 4.11 -25.00 -17.42
CA TRP A 32 4.35 -25.37 -16.04
C TRP A 32 3.06 -25.32 -15.20
N GLU A 33 2.20 -24.32 -15.37
CA GLU A 33 0.91 -24.21 -14.66
C GLU A 33 -0.04 -25.37 -15.00
N GLU A 34 -0.12 -25.76 -16.28
CA GLU A 34 -0.96 -26.90 -16.68
C GLU A 34 -0.37 -28.25 -16.26
N SER A 35 0.97 -28.40 -16.25
CA SER A 35 1.63 -29.64 -15.82
C SER A 35 1.65 -29.84 -14.30
N THR A 36 1.44 -28.77 -13.52
CA THR A 36 1.36 -28.80 -12.05
C THR A 36 -0.07 -28.74 -11.51
N LYS A 37 -1.07 -28.83 -12.40
CA LYS A 37 -2.49 -28.80 -12.04
C LYS A 37 -2.84 -29.94 -11.09
N LYS A 38 -3.46 -29.60 -9.95
CA LYS A 38 -3.74 -30.51 -8.84
C LYS A 38 -4.50 -31.78 -9.27
N THR A 39 -5.50 -31.65 -10.15
CA THR A 39 -6.29 -32.78 -10.64
C THR A 39 -5.43 -33.80 -11.38
N TYR A 40 -4.54 -33.32 -12.26
CA TYR A 40 -3.61 -34.16 -13.00
C TYR A 40 -2.60 -34.84 -12.07
N LEU A 41 -2.01 -34.09 -11.12
CA LEU A 41 -1.05 -34.65 -10.16
C LEU A 41 -1.65 -35.74 -9.28
N ILE A 42 -2.89 -35.57 -8.80
CA ILE A 42 -3.57 -36.59 -7.98
C ILE A 42 -3.80 -37.87 -8.78
N ILE A 43 -4.32 -37.76 -10.00
CA ILE A 43 -4.62 -38.93 -10.85
C ILE A 43 -3.32 -39.63 -11.26
N LYS A 44 -2.27 -38.86 -11.55
CA LYS A 44 -0.94 -39.39 -11.88
C LYS A 44 -0.31 -40.12 -10.69
N GLU A 45 -0.39 -39.55 -9.48
CA GLU A 45 0.10 -40.19 -8.26
C GLU A 45 -0.62 -41.51 -7.97
N LYS A 46 -1.95 -41.57 -8.17
CA LYS A 46 -2.71 -42.82 -8.09
C LYS A 46 -2.20 -43.87 -9.07
N ARG A 47 -1.95 -43.47 -10.33
CA ARG A 47 -1.37 -44.34 -11.36
C ARG A 47 0.00 -44.88 -10.94
N ASP A 48 0.89 -44.00 -10.46
CA ASP A 48 2.25 -44.34 -10.07
C ASP A 48 2.27 -45.26 -8.83
N LYS A 49 1.24 -45.20 -7.99
CA LYS A 49 1.01 -46.09 -6.84
C LYS A 49 0.29 -47.41 -7.18
N ASN A 50 -0.02 -47.66 -8.46
CA ASN A 50 -0.83 -48.79 -8.91
C ASN A 50 -2.23 -48.87 -8.26
N GLU A 51 -2.82 -47.73 -7.90
CA GLU A 51 -4.21 -47.68 -7.45
C GLU A 51 -5.17 -47.84 -8.65
N VAL A 52 -6.35 -48.42 -8.41
CA VAL A 52 -7.35 -48.62 -9.48
C VAL A 52 -7.94 -47.26 -9.88
N LEU A 53 -7.63 -46.82 -11.09
CA LEU A 53 -8.24 -45.64 -11.72
C LEU A 53 -9.61 -46.01 -12.30
N ASN A 54 -10.59 -45.12 -12.16
CA ASN A 54 -11.87 -45.30 -12.85
C ASN A 54 -11.73 -44.95 -14.36
N ALA A 55 -12.75 -45.31 -15.16
CA ALA A 55 -12.71 -45.09 -16.62
C ALA A 55 -12.52 -43.62 -17.00
N ASP A 56 -13.18 -42.70 -16.28
CA ASP A 56 -13.08 -41.26 -16.51
C ASP A 56 -11.67 -40.71 -16.18
N GLU A 57 -11.03 -41.22 -15.13
CA GLU A 57 -9.67 -40.87 -14.72
C GLU A 57 -8.63 -41.39 -15.72
N GLN A 58 -8.84 -42.59 -16.28
CA GLN A 58 -8.00 -43.17 -17.34
C GLN A 58 -8.09 -42.36 -18.63
N GLU A 59 -9.32 -42.01 -19.06
CA GLU A 59 -9.52 -41.17 -20.24
C GLU A 59 -8.95 -39.76 -20.02
N TYR A 60 -9.19 -39.18 -18.84
CA TYR A 60 -8.65 -37.87 -18.48
C TYR A 60 -7.12 -37.85 -18.55
N ILE A 61 -6.41 -38.80 -17.92
CA ILE A 61 -4.95 -38.76 -17.89
C ILE A 61 -4.34 -38.95 -19.29
N MET A 62 -4.92 -39.81 -20.13
CA MET A 62 -4.48 -39.99 -21.51
C MET A 62 -4.64 -38.69 -22.32
N ASN A 63 -5.84 -38.12 -22.34
CA ASN A 63 -6.14 -36.90 -23.09
C ASN A 63 -5.29 -35.72 -22.59
N TYR A 64 -5.05 -35.67 -21.29
CA TYR A 64 -4.29 -34.59 -20.66
C TYR A 64 -2.78 -34.71 -20.91
N GLU A 65 -2.22 -35.93 -20.92
CA GLU A 65 -0.82 -36.16 -21.30
C GLU A 65 -0.57 -35.84 -22.78
N GLU A 66 -1.53 -36.14 -23.66
CA GLU A 66 -1.48 -35.74 -25.07
C GLU A 66 -1.53 -34.21 -25.22
N PHE A 67 -2.43 -33.54 -24.48
CA PHE A 67 -2.49 -32.09 -24.43
C PHE A 67 -1.16 -31.47 -23.97
N LEU A 68 -0.57 -31.95 -22.87
CA LEU A 68 0.71 -31.44 -22.37
C LEU A 68 1.84 -31.67 -23.38
N THR A 69 1.88 -32.84 -24.01
CA THR A 69 2.87 -33.15 -25.04
C THR A 69 2.74 -32.20 -26.23
N SER A 70 1.52 -31.97 -26.73
CA SER A 70 1.25 -31.02 -27.81
C SER A 70 1.60 -29.59 -27.43
N TYR A 71 1.28 -29.19 -26.20
CA TYR A 71 1.63 -27.87 -25.66
C TYR A 71 3.16 -27.69 -25.66
N PHE A 72 3.90 -28.67 -25.13
CA PHE A 72 5.36 -28.59 -25.04
C PHE A 72 6.04 -28.55 -26.42
N GLN A 73 5.53 -29.33 -27.38
CA GLN A 73 6.04 -29.31 -28.76
C GLN A 73 5.83 -27.95 -29.44
N ARG A 74 4.72 -27.26 -29.14
CA ARG A 74 4.39 -25.93 -29.67
C ARG A 74 5.16 -24.79 -28.99
N LEU A 75 5.89 -25.04 -27.90
CA LEU A 75 6.74 -24.02 -27.28
C LEU A 75 7.90 -23.64 -28.21
N PRO A 76 8.18 -22.34 -28.36
CA PRO A 76 9.44 -21.89 -28.96
C PRO A 76 10.65 -22.43 -28.19
N ASP A 77 11.77 -22.69 -28.87
CA ASP A 77 12.95 -23.30 -28.22
C ASP A 77 13.49 -22.47 -27.04
N LYS A 78 13.41 -21.14 -27.15
CA LYS A 78 13.75 -20.21 -26.05
C LYS A 78 12.87 -20.43 -24.80
N GLU A 79 11.59 -20.74 -24.99
CA GLU A 79 10.66 -21.01 -23.88
C GLU A 79 10.88 -22.42 -23.31
N LYS A 80 11.31 -23.39 -24.12
CA LYS A 80 11.71 -24.72 -23.63
C LYS A 80 12.95 -24.62 -22.72
N GLU A 81 13.98 -23.89 -23.15
CA GLU A 81 15.16 -23.61 -22.33
C GLU A 81 14.79 -22.85 -21.04
N LEU A 82 13.89 -21.88 -21.14
CA LEU A 82 13.37 -21.15 -19.98
C LEU A 82 12.66 -22.08 -19.01
N TYR A 83 11.80 -22.99 -19.50
CA TYR A 83 11.12 -23.98 -18.68
C TYR A 83 12.12 -24.85 -17.91
N GLU A 84 13.10 -25.44 -18.60
CA GLU A 84 14.10 -26.31 -17.95
C GLU A 84 14.91 -25.55 -16.87
N SER A 85 15.29 -24.30 -17.14
CA SER A 85 16.04 -23.48 -16.18
C SER A 85 15.21 -23.01 -14.97
N MET A 86 13.91 -22.77 -15.15
CA MET A 86 13.04 -22.17 -14.13
C MET A 86 12.16 -23.16 -13.39
N LYS A 87 12.02 -24.40 -13.89
CA LYS A 87 11.16 -25.43 -13.30
C LYS A 87 11.42 -25.63 -11.81
N GLU A 88 12.68 -25.78 -11.41
CA GLU A 88 13.02 -25.99 -9.99
C GLU A 88 12.62 -24.78 -9.12
N THR A 89 12.80 -23.56 -9.64
CA THR A 89 12.40 -22.33 -8.96
C THR A 89 10.89 -22.26 -8.80
N TRP A 90 10.13 -22.60 -9.85
CA TRP A 90 8.67 -22.62 -9.79
C TRP A 90 8.13 -23.75 -8.91
N ASP A 91 8.74 -24.93 -8.93
CA ASP A 91 8.39 -26.04 -8.02
C ASP A 91 8.67 -25.65 -6.55
N LYS A 92 9.70 -24.83 -6.30
CA LYS A 92 9.93 -24.17 -4.99
C LYS A 92 8.82 -23.18 -4.66
N GLU A 93 8.32 -22.39 -5.61
CA GLU A 93 7.13 -21.55 -5.39
C GLU A 93 5.91 -22.38 -4.95
N LEU A 94 5.68 -23.56 -5.55
CA LEU A 94 4.58 -24.45 -5.15
C LEU A 94 4.76 -25.09 -3.77
N SER A 95 5.98 -25.53 -3.44
CA SER A 95 6.27 -26.13 -2.13
C SER A 95 6.24 -25.11 -0.99
N VAL A 96 6.52 -23.83 -1.27
CA VAL A 96 6.27 -22.71 -0.35
C VAL A 96 4.75 -22.42 -0.19
N ILE A 97 3.90 -22.91 -1.08
CA ILE A 97 2.42 -22.79 -1.04
C ILE A 97 1.75 -24.05 -0.44
N LYS A 98 2.47 -24.92 0.28
CA LYS A 98 1.82 -25.59 1.41
C LYS A 98 2.05 -24.69 2.62
N PRO A 99 1.07 -23.86 3.03
CA PRO A 99 1.07 -23.46 4.43
C PRO A 99 0.95 -24.78 5.19
N GLN A 100 2.05 -25.25 5.78
CA GLN A 100 1.93 -25.71 7.16
C GLN A 100 1.33 -24.51 7.88
N GLN A 101 0.01 -24.54 7.98
CA GLN A 101 -0.76 -23.58 8.75
C GLN A 101 -0.42 -23.94 10.19
N ASP A 102 0.72 -23.42 10.63
CA ASP A 102 1.19 -23.59 11.98
C ASP A 102 0.09 -23.00 12.87
N GLN A 103 -0.46 -23.81 13.78
CA GLN A 103 -1.60 -23.39 14.61
C GLN A 103 -1.32 -22.09 15.39
N SER A 104 -0.03 -21.76 15.58
CA SER A 104 0.47 -20.51 16.13
C SER A 104 0.11 -19.28 15.28
N ASP A 105 0.29 -19.34 13.95
CA ASP A 105 -0.04 -18.23 13.04
C ASP A 105 -1.55 -17.96 13.05
N GLU A 106 -2.37 -19.00 13.18
CA GLU A 106 -3.83 -18.88 13.23
C GLU A 106 -4.35 -18.20 14.50
N PHE A 107 -3.75 -18.50 15.65
CA PHE A 107 -4.09 -17.81 16.90
C PHE A 107 -3.74 -16.33 16.84
N ASP A 108 -2.54 -15.99 16.34
CA ASP A 108 -2.03 -14.62 16.32
C ASP A 108 -2.85 -13.69 15.41
N PHE A 109 -3.16 -14.13 14.17
CA PHE A 109 -3.93 -13.26 13.28
C PHE A 109 -5.39 -13.11 13.74
N ARG A 110 -6.00 -14.15 14.32
CA ARG A 110 -7.37 -14.09 14.85
C ARG A 110 -7.45 -13.23 16.11
N GLY A 111 -6.44 -13.27 16.98
CA GLY A 111 -6.34 -12.40 18.15
C GLY A 111 -6.25 -10.92 17.75
N ARG A 112 -5.38 -10.61 16.79
CA ARG A 112 -5.25 -9.26 16.24
C ARG A 112 -6.54 -8.78 15.56
N ASP A 113 -7.22 -9.65 14.81
CA ASP A 113 -8.49 -9.32 14.17
C ASP A 113 -9.58 -8.98 15.20
N ARG A 114 -9.70 -9.77 16.27
CA ARG A 114 -10.63 -9.50 17.38
C ARG A 114 -10.39 -8.13 18.02
N PHE A 115 -9.13 -7.77 18.23
CA PHE A 115 -8.77 -6.45 18.77
C PHE A 115 -9.17 -5.31 17.84
N PHE A 116 -8.91 -5.42 16.53
CA PHE A 116 -9.37 -4.41 15.58
C PHE A 116 -10.90 -4.35 15.47
N ASN A 117 -11.59 -5.50 15.52
CA ASN A 117 -13.05 -5.54 15.56
C ASN A 117 -13.61 -4.86 16.82
N PHE A 118 -12.94 -4.99 17.97
CA PHE A 118 -13.28 -4.22 19.16
C PHE A 118 -13.15 -2.71 18.93
N ILE A 119 -12.04 -2.25 18.35
CA ILE A 119 -11.82 -0.82 18.06
C ILE A 119 -12.90 -0.29 17.11
N TYR A 120 -13.18 -1.01 16.02
CA TYR A 120 -14.23 -0.61 15.08
C TYR A 120 -15.61 -0.60 15.75
N GLY A 121 -15.95 -1.63 16.53
CA GLY A 121 -17.20 -1.67 17.29
C GLY A 121 -17.32 -0.53 18.29
N ALA A 122 -16.22 -0.18 18.97
CA ALA A 122 -16.19 0.96 19.88
C ALA A 122 -16.42 2.28 19.15
N TRP A 123 -15.82 2.47 17.97
CA TRP A 123 -16.14 3.61 17.11
C TRP A 123 -17.61 3.64 16.69
N TYR A 124 -18.20 2.49 16.35
CA TYR A 124 -19.62 2.44 15.99
C TYR A 124 -20.51 2.86 17.16
N GLY A 125 -20.20 2.42 18.39
CA GLY A 125 -20.87 2.89 19.59
C GLY A 125 -20.67 4.39 19.83
N ALA A 126 -19.44 4.89 19.65
CA ALA A 126 -19.13 6.32 19.78
C ALA A 126 -19.90 7.17 18.77
N SER A 127 -20.09 6.68 17.53
CA SER A 127 -20.88 7.39 16.52
C SER A 127 -22.35 7.55 16.91
N ILE A 128 -22.92 6.56 17.63
CA ILE A 128 -24.27 6.64 18.17
C ILE A 128 -24.34 7.68 19.29
N VAL A 129 -23.34 7.68 20.19
CA VAL A 129 -23.23 8.66 21.28
C VAL A 129 -23.17 10.08 20.73
N ILE A 130 -22.35 10.33 19.71
CA ILE A 130 -22.22 11.64 19.05
C ILE A 130 -23.55 12.04 18.41
N ALA A 131 -24.17 11.15 17.63
CA ALA A 131 -25.39 11.49 16.90
C ALA A 131 -26.63 11.65 17.79
N ALA A 132 -26.65 11.02 18.96
CA ALA A 132 -27.74 11.14 19.92
C ALA A 132 -27.46 12.16 21.04
N ASP A 133 -26.34 12.89 20.95
CA ASP A 133 -25.88 13.88 21.92
C ASP A 133 -25.93 13.37 23.38
N ILE A 134 -25.37 12.17 23.60
CA ILE A 134 -25.37 11.50 24.91
C ILE A 134 -24.14 11.95 25.70
N ASP A 135 -24.34 12.62 26.83
CA ASP A 135 -23.29 13.23 27.66
C ASP A 135 -23.10 12.56 29.04
N ASN A 136 -23.92 11.57 29.37
CA ASN A 136 -23.90 10.87 30.66
C ASN A 136 -23.01 9.61 30.66
N VAL A 137 -23.10 8.77 31.69
CA VAL A 137 -22.32 7.51 31.81
C VAL A 137 -22.48 6.59 30.59
N ALA A 138 -23.60 6.66 29.88
CA ALA A 138 -23.83 5.89 28.65
C ALA A 138 -22.87 6.29 27.52
N ALA A 139 -22.34 7.53 27.52
CA ALA A 139 -21.34 8.00 26.55
C ALA A 139 -20.06 7.13 26.58
N GLY A 140 -19.68 6.63 27.75
CA GLY A 140 -18.57 5.68 27.90
C GLY A 140 -18.98 4.21 27.73
N ALA A 141 -20.19 3.84 28.20
CA ALA A 141 -20.64 2.45 28.19
C ALA A 141 -21.00 1.94 26.80
N ILE A 142 -21.67 2.74 25.96
CA ILE A 142 -22.14 2.34 24.62
C ILE A 142 -20.96 1.92 23.71
N PRO A 143 -19.85 2.70 23.60
CA PRO A 143 -18.66 2.26 22.87
C PRO A 143 -18.11 0.93 23.37
N LEU A 144 -17.99 0.74 24.69
CA LEU A 144 -17.42 -0.49 25.26
C LEU A 144 -18.29 -1.72 24.97
N ILE A 145 -19.61 -1.59 25.15
CA ILE A 145 -20.58 -2.65 24.86
C ILE A 145 -20.54 -3.00 23.37
N THR A 146 -20.54 -1.99 22.50
CA THR A 146 -20.53 -2.20 21.05
C THR A 146 -19.20 -2.82 20.60
N GLY A 147 -18.07 -2.37 21.14
CA GLY A 147 -16.75 -2.98 20.92
C GLY A 147 -16.71 -4.45 21.34
N GLY A 148 -17.21 -4.77 22.53
CA GLY A 148 -17.32 -6.15 23.02
C GLY A 148 -18.19 -7.02 22.12
N ALA A 149 -19.35 -6.52 21.69
CA ALA A 149 -20.25 -7.25 20.79
C ALA A 149 -19.59 -7.57 19.44
N TRP A 150 -18.85 -6.63 18.86
CA TRP A 150 -18.12 -6.84 17.60
C TRP A 150 -16.94 -7.79 17.73
N MET A 151 -16.28 -7.82 18.90
CA MET A 151 -15.23 -8.80 19.20
C MET A 151 -15.79 -10.24 19.23
N LEU A 152 -17.06 -10.41 19.65
CA LEU A 152 -17.76 -11.69 19.69
C LEU A 152 -18.29 -12.16 18.32
N GLY A 153 -18.17 -11.35 17.26
CA GLY A 153 -18.72 -11.65 15.93
C GLY A 153 -18.45 -13.07 15.41
N PRO A 154 -17.20 -13.60 15.48
CA PRO A 154 -16.90 -14.96 15.07
C PRO A 154 -17.59 -16.05 15.90
N ALA A 155 -17.84 -15.81 17.19
CA ALA A 155 -18.58 -16.73 18.04
C ALA A 155 -20.09 -16.70 17.73
N ILE A 156 -20.61 -15.53 17.35
CA ILE A 156 -22.03 -15.31 17.03
C ILE A 156 -22.38 -15.87 15.64
N ASN A 157 -21.47 -15.77 14.66
CA ASN A 157 -21.71 -16.25 13.30
C ASN A 157 -20.57 -17.14 12.77
N PRO A 158 -20.37 -18.34 13.34
CA PRO A 158 -19.23 -19.19 13.01
C PRO A 158 -19.19 -19.58 11.51
N LYS A 159 -20.36 -19.78 10.89
CA LYS A 159 -20.48 -20.12 9.46
C LYS A 159 -19.90 -19.04 8.54
N LYS A 160 -20.09 -17.77 8.88
CA LYS A 160 -19.50 -16.66 8.10
C LYS A 160 -17.97 -16.73 8.11
N PHE A 161 -17.38 -17.06 9.25
CA PHE A 161 -15.94 -17.08 9.48
C PHE A 161 -15.30 -18.45 9.22
N GLU A 162 -16.03 -19.39 8.63
CA GLU A 162 -15.49 -20.67 8.20
C GLU A 162 -14.53 -20.49 7.00
N ASN A 163 -13.41 -21.22 7.03
CA ASN A 163 -12.37 -21.26 5.99
C ASN A 163 -11.78 -19.88 5.63
N ILE A 164 -11.72 -18.96 6.58
CA ILE A 164 -11.08 -17.66 6.40
C ILE A 164 -9.56 -17.77 6.61
N ASN A 165 -8.81 -17.02 5.81
CA ASN A 165 -7.37 -16.84 5.99
C ASN A 165 -7.04 -15.39 6.39
N GLU A 166 -5.77 -15.13 6.74
CA GLU A 166 -5.30 -13.80 7.12
C GLU A 166 -5.63 -12.75 6.05
N THR A 167 -5.49 -13.10 4.77
CA THR A 167 -5.78 -12.20 3.64
C THR A 167 -7.24 -11.76 3.58
N THR A 168 -8.17 -12.65 3.93
CA THR A 168 -9.62 -12.35 4.01
C THR A 168 -9.92 -11.38 5.14
N MET A 169 -9.33 -11.60 6.32
CA MET A 169 -9.45 -10.67 7.45
C MET A 169 -8.83 -9.31 7.15
N ARG A 170 -7.69 -9.31 6.46
CA ARG A 170 -6.99 -8.09 6.08
C ARG A 170 -7.77 -7.29 5.03
N ALA A 171 -8.43 -7.95 4.08
CA ALA A 171 -9.36 -7.31 3.15
C ALA A 171 -10.56 -6.69 3.87
N ALA A 172 -11.15 -7.42 4.83
CA ALA A 172 -12.26 -6.93 5.63
C ALA A 172 -11.86 -5.69 6.46
N ASN A 173 -10.76 -5.77 7.20
CA ASN A 173 -10.27 -4.64 8.01
C ASN A 173 -9.81 -3.46 7.14
N GLY A 174 -9.20 -3.73 5.98
CA GLY A 174 -8.91 -2.71 4.98
C GLY A 174 -10.18 -1.99 4.52
N GLY A 175 -11.22 -2.75 4.19
CA GLY A 175 -12.54 -2.21 3.85
C GLY A 175 -13.15 -1.38 4.97
N LYS A 176 -13.11 -1.86 6.22
CA LYS A 176 -13.60 -1.12 7.40
C LYS A 176 -12.88 0.20 7.58
N PHE A 177 -11.55 0.20 7.46
CA PHE A 177 -10.75 1.41 7.58
C PHE A 177 -11.08 2.43 6.48
N LEU A 178 -11.11 2.00 5.21
CA LEU A 178 -11.47 2.87 4.09
C LEU A 178 -12.91 3.39 4.23
N GLY A 179 -13.81 2.55 4.71
CA GLY A 179 -15.21 2.89 4.92
C GLY A 179 -15.44 3.95 5.98
N LEU A 180 -14.57 4.05 7.00
CA LEU A 180 -14.61 5.19 7.93
C LEU A 180 -14.37 6.50 7.18
N GLY A 181 -13.31 6.58 6.39
CA GLY A 181 -12.98 7.78 5.62
C GLY A 181 -14.03 8.12 4.56
N TYR A 182 -14.54 7.12 3.84
CA TYR A 182 -15.54 7.35 2.79
C TYR A 182 -16.90 7.68 3.41
N GLY A 183 -17.23 7.09 4.55
CA GLY A 183 -18.42 7.44 5.29
C GLY A 183 -18.39 8.87 5.85
N VAL A 184 -17.23 9.34 6.33
CA VAL A 184 -17.03 10.78 6.62
C VAL A 184 -17.28 11.63 5.37
N GLY A 185 -16.72 11.23 4.23
CA GLY A 185 -16.98 11.92 2.95
C GLY A 185 -18.46 11.97 2.58
N LEU A 186 -19.21 10.87 2.76
CA LEU A 186 -20.65 10.83 2.54
C LEU A 186 -21.41 11.75 3.50
N GLY A 187 -21.08 11.72 4.79
CA GLY A 187 -21.66 12.61 5.79
C GLY A 187 -21.49 14.08 5.42
N LEU A 188 -20.26 14.46 5.06
CA LEU A 188 -19.94 15.82 4.61
C LEU A 188 -20.72 16.22 3.34
N VAL A 189 -20.94 15.32 2.38
CA VAL A 189 -21.77 15.61 1.18
C VAL A 189 -23.23 15.93 1.56
N PHE A 190 -23.80 15.18 2.50
CA PHE A 190 -25.19 15.38 2.90
C PHE A 190 -25.39 16.58 3.83
N GLU A 191 -24.46 16.77 4.78
CA GLU A 191 -24.65 17.64 5.93
C GLU A 191 -23.71 18.87 5.95
N GLY A 192 -22.62 18.87 5.18
CA GLY A 192 -21.50 19.83 5.28
C GLY A 192 -21.78 21.27 4.80
N GLY A 193 -22.92 21.84 5.19
CA GLY A 193 -23.21 23.28 5.13
C GLY A 193 -23.08 23.94 6.50
N ASP A 194 -23.70 25.10 6.68
CA ASP A 194 -23.47 26.02 7.80
C ASP A 194 -23.83 25.48 9.20
N ASN A 195 -24.64 24.42 9.29
CA ASN A 195 -25.10 23.79 10.54
C ASN A 195 -24.60 22.36 10.68
N PHE A 196 -23.28 22.16 10.59
CA PHE A 196 -22.65 20.86 10.77
C PHE A 196 -22.62 20.48 12.26
N ASP A 197 -23.40 19.46 12.66
CA ASP A 197 -23.41 18.93 14.03
C ASP A 197 -22.48 17.70 14.20
N GLY A 198 -22.08 17.09 13.08
CA GLY A 198 -21.13 15.99 13.02
C GLY A 198 -21.72 14.61 13.38
N GLY A 199 -22.94 14.54 13.88
CA GLY A 199 -23.68 13.33 14.20
C GLY A 199 -23.93 12.44 12.98
N PRO A 200 -24.63 12.92 11.93
CA PRO A 200 -24.83 12.19 10.69
C PRO A 200 -23.50 11.78 10.04
N THR A 201 -22.47 12.61 10.13
CA THR A 201 -21.13 12.27 9.62
C THR A 201 -20.47 11.12 10.39
N ALA A 202 -20.58 11.10 11.72
CA ALA A 202 -20.11 9.98 12.53
C ALA A 202 -20.87 8.68 12.21
N ILE A 203 -22.20 8.76 12.05
CA ILE A 203 -23.04 7.61 11.68
C ILE A 203 -22.70 7.09 10.29
N MET A 204 -22.53 7.98 9.30
CA MET A 204 -22.15 7.59 7.94
C MET A 204 -20.75 6.96 7.91
N SER A 205 -19.80 7.44 8.73
CA SER A 205 -18.50 6.79 8.94
C SER A 205 -18.65 5.33 9.39
N SER A 206 -19.51 5.08 10.37
CA SER A 206 -19.80 3.73 10.87
C SER A 206 -20.47 2.84 9.81
N ILE A 207 -21.50 3.36 9.12
CA ILE A 207 -22.19 2.64 8.05
C ILE A 207 -21.21 2.29 6.91
N GLY A 208 -20.42 3.27 6.47
CA GLY A 208 -19.40 3.08 5.44
C GLY A 208 -18.37 2.02 5.83
N SER A 209 -17.91 2.06 7.08
CA SER A 209 -16.98 1.06 7.64
C SER A 209 -17.56 -0.35 7.60
N ILE A 210 -18.79 -0.54 8.06
CA ILE A 210 -19.46 -1.84 8.04
C ILE A 210 -19.64 -2.32 6.59
N ALA A 211 -20.17 -1.46 5.71
CA ALA A 211 -20.46 -1.79 4.33
C ALA A 211 -19.20 -2.17 3.54
N LEU A 212 -18.16 -1.33 3.56
CA LEU A 212 -16.91 -1.62 2.84
C LEU A 212 -16.13 -2.77 3.48
N GLY A 213 -16.25 -2.97 4.79
CA GLY A 213 -15.71 -4.15 5.46
C GLY A 213 -16.31 -5.44 4.92
N GLU A 214 -17.63 -5.49 4.74
CA GLU A 214 -18.32 -6.64 4.16
C GLU A 214 -17.98 -6.80 2.66
N VAL A 215 -17.92 -5.70 1.90
CA VAL A 215 -17.50 -5.75 0.49
C VAL A 215 -16.08 -6.32 0.37
N GLY A 216 -15.15 -5.87 1.19
CA GLY A 216 -13.78 -6.40 1.22
C GLY A 216 -13.73 -7.89 1.56
N PHE A 217 -14.49 -8.30 2.57
CA PHE A 217 -14.62 -9.70 2.98
C PHE A 217 -15.17 -10.59 1.84
N GLN A 218 -16.29 -10.21 1.24
CA GLN A 218 -16.96 -10.96 0.18
C GLN A 218 -16.15 -10.96 -1.12
N MET A 219 -15.53 -9.83 -1.46
CA MET A 219 -14.63 -9.74 -2.61
C MET A 219 -13.49 -10.73 -2.48
N GLN A 220 -12.87 -10.83 -1.30
CA GLN A 220 -11.77 -11.76 -1.09
C GLN A 220 -12.23 -13.23 -1.08
N LYS A 221 -13.37 -13.55 -0.47
CA LYS A 221 -13.93 -14.91 -0.53
C LYS A 221 -14.23 -15.37 -1.95
N ARG A 222 -14.73 -14.46 -2.82
CA ARG A 222 -15.12 -14.80 -4.19
C ARG A 222 -13.95 -14.83 -5.17
N LYS A 223 -13.02 -13.88 -5.07
CA LYS A 223 -11.97 -13.68 -6.08
C LYS A 223 -10.60 -14.19 -5.66
N GLN A 224 -10.39 -14.51 -4.37
CA GLN A 224 -9.12 -14.98 -3.82
C GLN A 224 -7.92 -14.13 -4.28
N LEU A 225 -8.02 -12.80 -4.13
CA LEU A 225 -6.97 -11.88 -4.55
C LEU A 225 -5.70 -12.12 -3.73
N THR A 226 -4.54 -11.82 -4.32
CA THR A 226 -3.26 -11.95 -3.62
C THR A 226 -3.15 -10.92 -2.49
N ALA A 227 -2.32 -11.21 -1.48
CA ALA A 227 -2.12 -10.30 -0.35
C ALA A 227 -1.63 -8.91 -0.80
N GLY A 228 -0.69 -8.84 -1.75
CA GLY A 228 -0.22 -7.54 -2.26
C GLY A 228 -1.26 -6.81 -3.12
N HIS A 229 -2.18 -7.52 -3.79
CA HIS A 229 -3.31 -6.87 -4.45
C HIS A 229 -4.18 -6.12 -3.44
N ILE A 230 -4.53 -6.78 -2.33
CA ILE A 230 -5.36 -6.17 -1.28
C ILE A 230 -4.64 -5.00 -0.63
N GLU A 231 -3.35 -5.15 -0.34
CA GLU A 231 -2.57 -4.05 0.24
C GLU A 231 -2.45 -2.86 -0.73
N LEU A 232 -2.32 -3.09 -2.03
CA LEU A 232 -2.32 -1.99 -3.01
C LEU A 232 -3.66 -1.26 -3.06
N LEU A 233 -4.78 -1.98 -3.01
CA LEU A 233 -6.09 -1.37 -2.90
C LEU A 233 -6.20 -0.52 -1.64
N ARG A 234 -5.66 -0.99 -0.50
CA ARG A 234 -5.63 -0.21 0.74
C ARG A 234 -4.76 1.03 0.63
N HIS A 235 -3.52 0.89 0.13
CA HIS A 235 -2.60 2.01 -0.05
C HIS A 235 -3.22 3.12 -0.91
N TYR A 236 -3.69 2.78 -2.10
CA TYR A 236 -4.33 3.75 -2.99
C TYR A 236 -5.70 4.21 -2.50
N GLY A 237 -6.43 3.35 -1.78
CA GLY A 237 -7.71 3.69 -1.15
C GLY A 237 -7.57 4.75 -0.06
N VAL A 238 -6.39 4.84 0.58
CA VAL A 238 -6.04 5.90 1.55
C VAL A 238 -5.43 7.11 0.86
N LEU A 239 -4.52 6.88 -0.11
CA LEU A 239 -3.86 7.97 -0.83
C LEU A 239 -4.85 8.82 -1.65
N GLY A 240 -5.79 8.18 -2.34
CA GLY A 240 -6.77 8.84 -3.20
C GLY A 240 -7.59 9.92 -2.49
N PRO A 241 -8.28 9.60 -1.37
CA PRO A 241 -9.03 10.58 -0.59
C PRO A 241 -8.16 11.70 -0.03
N LEU A 242 -6.95 11.40 0.44
CA LEU A 242 -6.03 12.43 0.95
C LEU A 242 -5.61 13.41 -0.16
N VAL A 243 -5.35 12.90 -1.37
CA VAL A 243 -5.08 13.74 -2.55
C VAL A 243 -6.32 14.54 -2.95
N GLY A 244 -7.50 13.92 -2.94
CA GLY A 244 -8.76 14.60 -3.21
C GLY A 244 -9.01 15.77 -2.25
N LEU A 245 -8.83 15.52 -0.95
CA LEU A 245 -8.97 16.51 0.10
C LEU A 245 -7.92 17.63 0.00
N ALA A 246 -6.67 17.31 -0.33
CA ALA A 246 -5.64 18.31 -0.60
C ALA A 246 -6.02 19.19 -1.82
N GLY A 247 -6.62 18.59 -2.86
CA GLY A 247 -7.18 19.30 -4.00
C GLY A 247 -8.31 20.26 -3.62
N TYR A 248 -9.18 19.85 -2.70
CA TYR A 248 -10.23 20.71 -2.14
C TYR A 248 -9.66 21.89 -1.34
N PHE A 249 -8.70 21.66 -0.45
CA PHE A 249 -8.10 22.77 0.30
C PHE A 249 -7.35 23.75 -0.61
N ALA A 250 -6.79 23.27 -1.72
CA ALA A 250 -6.05 24.13 -2.66
C ALA A 250 -6.92 25.11 -3.44
N ILE A 251 -8.23 24.85 -3.57
CA ILE A 251 -9.17 25.80 -4.21
C ILE A 251 -9.74 26.83 -3.23
N ASN A 252 -9.40 26.74 -1.94
CA ASN A 252 -9.80 27.67 -0.88
C ASN A 252 -11.32 27.93 -0.80
N GLU A 253 -12.10 26.87 -0.98
CA GLU A 253 -13.55 26.88 -0.79
C GLU A 253 -13.89 26.39 0.62
N GLU A 254 -14.86 27.03 1.28
CA GLU A 254 -15.34 26.65 2.62
C GLU A 254 -16.67 25.87 2.51
N ASN A 255 -16.71 24.88 1.61
CA ASN A 255 -17.89 24.07 1.37
C ASN A 255 -17.64 22.61 1.76
N GLY A 256 -18.14 22.22 2.94
CA GLY A 256 -18.01 20.86 3.47
C GLY A 256 -18.55 19.79 2.50
N ARG A 257 -19.60 20.10 1.72
CA ARG A 257 -20.11 19.16 0.70
C ARG A 257 -19.10 18.90 -0.40
N LEU A 258 -18.38 19.93 -0.83
CA LEU A 258 -17.32 19.79 -1.82
C LEU A 258 -16.11 19.05 -1.24
N ALA A 259 -15.79 19.27 0.04
CA ALA A 259 -14.79 18.46 0.75
C ALA A 259 -15.17 16.98 0.74
N GLY A 260 -16.41 16.66 1.13
CA GLY A 260 -16.93 15.29 1.10
C GLY A 260 -16.90 14.67 -0.30
N ALA A 261 -17.33 15.41 -1.31
CA ALA A 261 -17.30 14.96 -2.71
C ALA A 261 -15.87 14.69 -3.19
N SER A 262 -14.90 15.52 -2.80
CA SER A 262 -13.49 15.36 -3.16
C SER A 262 -12.87 14.10 -2.51
N ILE A 263 -13.20 13.81 -1.25
CA ILE A 263 -12.80 12.58 -0.55
C ILE A 263 -13.32 11.35 -1.30
N LEU A 264 -14.60 11.35 -1.67
CA LEU A 264 -15.24 10.22 -2.36
C LEU A 264 -14.70 10.02 -3.77
N ALA A 265 -14.60 11.10 -4.55
CA ALA A 265 -14.04 11.06 -5.89
C ALA A 265 -12.58 10.60 -5.87
N GLY A 266 -11.78 11.15 -4.95
CA GLY A 266 -10.40 10.74 -4.71
C GLY A 266 -10.30 9.27 -4.31
N GLY A 267 -11.17 8.79 -3.43
CA GLY A 267 -11.29 7.39 -3.04
C GLY A 267 -11.57 6.44 -4.20
N ALA A 268 -12.57 6.76 -5.02
CA ALA A 268 -12.93 5.98 -6.20
C ALA A 268 -11.77 5.91 -7.21
N VAL A 269 -11.15 7.06 -7.53
CA VAL A 269 -9.99 7.13 -8.42
C VAL A 269 -8.81 6.34 -7.83
N GLY A 270 -8.56 6.48 -6.53
CA GLY A 270 -7.53 5.73 -5.81
C GLY A 270 -7.73 4.22 -5.97
N LEU A 271 -8.90 3.69 -5.62
CA LEU A 271 -9.18 2.25 -5.74
C LEU A 271 -9.04 1.73 -7.18
N LEU A 272 -9.46 2.51 -8.18
CA LEU A 272 -9.28 2.16 -9.59
C LEU A 272 -7.80 2.08 -9.97
N LEU A 273 -6.98 3.05 -9.53
CA LEU A 273 -5.53 3.05 -9.75
C LEU A 273 -4.86 1.89 -9.01
N GLY A 274 -5.27 1.59 -7.78
CA GLY A 274 -4.79 0.46 -7.00
C GLY A 274 -5.05 -0.88 -7.68
N ASN A 275 -6.27 -1.10 -8.17
CA ASN A 275 -6.65 -2.30 -8.92
C ASN A 275 -5.88 -2.42 -10.26
N ASN A 276 -5.64 -1.30 -10.94
CA ASN A 276 -4.88 -1.31 -12.18
C ASN A 276 -3.39 -1.57 -11.93
N ALA A 277 -2.84 -1.01 -10.86
CA ALA A 277 -1.45 -1.24 -10.46
C ALA A 277 -1.21 -2.68 -10.04
N SER A 278 -2.12 -3.27 -9.27
CA SER A 278 -1.99 -4.65 -8.77
C SER A 278 -2.07 -5.71 -9.87
N LYS A 279 -2.69 -5.40 -11.01
CA LYS A 279 -2.71 -6.28 -12.19
C LYS A 279 -1.42 -6.23 -13.01
N LYS A 280 -0.62 -5.16 -12.91
CA LYS A 280 0.61 -4.98 -13.70
C LYS A 280 1.78 -5.79 -13.18
N TYR A 281 1.81 -6.06 -11.88
CA TYR A 281 2.90 -6.79 -11.22
C TYR A 281 2.34 -7.54 -10.01
N ASN A 282 2.86 -8.73 -9.74
CA ASN A 282 2.47 -9.52 -8.59
C ASN A 282 3.21 -9.03 -7.34
N TYR A 283 2.70 -7.96 -6.73
CA TYR A 283 3.25 -7.43 -5.49
C TYR A 283 3.05 -8.42 -4.34
N THR A 284 4.07 -8.59 -3.49
CA THR A 284 3.88 -9.21 -2.18
C THR A 284 3.30 -8.18 -1.21
N ARG A 285 2.79 -8.62 -0.06
CA ARG A 285 2.40 -7.68 1.00
C ARG A 285 3.61 -6.91 1.55
N GLY A 286 4.77 -7.55 1.68
CA GLY A 286 6.00 -6.89 2.11
C GLY A 286 6.43 -5.76 1.15
N ASP A 287 6.27 -5.96 -0.17
CA ASP A 287 6.55 -4.93 -1.17
C ASP A 287 5.65 -3.70 -0.96
N VAL A 288 4.36 -3.93 -0.68
CA VAL A 288 3.41 -2.85 -0.48
C VAL A 288 3.60 -2.14 0.86
N ASP A 289 3.99 -2.84 1.92
CA ASP A 289 4.32 -2.22 3.21
C ASP A 289 5.50 -1.22 3.06
N VAL A 290 6.53 -1.60 2.30
CA VAL A 290 7.66 -0.70 1.97
C VAL A 290 7.23 0.45 1.06
N LEU A 291 6.45 0.16 0.02
CA LEU A 291 5.88 1.18 -0.86
C LEU A 291 5.10 2.24 -0.08
N SER A 292 4.23 1.78 0.83
CA SER A 292 3.32 2.64 1.59
C SER A 292 4.09 3.53 2.55
N SER A 293 5.04 2.96 3.31
CA SER A 293 5.91 3.74 4.20
C SER A 293 6.78 4.74 3.45
N PHE A 294 7.37 4.36 2.30
CA PHE A 294 8.10 5.29 1.44
C PHE A 294 7.23 6.45 0.95
N SER A 295 5.98 6.16 0.57
CA SER A 295 5.00 7.18 0.15
C SER A 295 4.64 8.14 1.29
N ILE A 296 4.50 7.64 2.53
CA ILE A 296 4.25 8.46 3.72
C ILE A 296 5.46 9.37 4.01
N TYR A 297 6.68 8.84 3.99
CA TYR A 297 7.86 9.66 4.25
C TYR A 297 8.11 10.71 3.17
N THR A 298 7.86 10.38 1.89
CA THR A 298 7.93 11.39 0.82
C THR A 298 6.83 12.45 0.94
N ALA A 299 5.63 12.08 1.38
CA ALA A 299 4.59 13.04 1.77
C ALA A 299 5.07 13.96 2.91
N GLY A 300 5.69 13.39 3.95
CA GLY A 300 6.27 14.12 5.07
C GLY A 300 7.38 15.10 4.65
N LEU A 301 8.18 14.76 3.63
CA LEU A 301 9.18 15.68 3.08
C LEU A 301 8.51 16.86 2.37
N GLY A 302 7.44 16.59 1.62
CA GLY A 302 6.60 17.64 1.04
C GLY A 302 6.04 18.55 2.12
N LEU A 303 5.50 17.97 3.20
CA LEU A 303 4.95 18.71 4.33
C LEU A 303 6.03 19.56 5.04
N THR A 304 7.24 19.03 5.19
CA THR A 304 8.38 19.79 5.74
C THR A 304 8.66 21.03 4.90
N GLY A 305 8.64 20.90 3.57
CA GLY A 305 8.81 22.02 2.65
C GLY A 305 7.68 23.06 2.76
N VAL A 306 6.43 22.60 2.93
CA VAL A 306 5.28 23.48 3.17
C VAL A 306 5.44 24.25 4.47
N VAL A 307 5.73 23.56 5.57
CA VAL A 307 5.88 24.18 6.90
C VAL A 307 7.02 25.21 6.88
N ALA A 308 8.15 24.89 6.23
CA ALA A 308 9.25 25.83 6.06
C ALA A 308 8.85 27.05 5.21
N ALA A 309 8.02 26.87 4.19
CA ALA A 309 7.53 27.97 3.36
C ALA A 309 6.54 28.87 4.11
N ILE A 310 5.65 28.28 4.92
CA ILE A 310 4.67 29.03 5.75
C ILE A 310 5.39 29.83 6.84
N GLU A 311 6.44 29.28 7.46
CA GLU A 311 7.27 30.03 8.43
C GLU A 311 7.88 31.30 7.81
N ASN A 312 8.06 31.35 6.49
CA ASN A 312 8.72 32.43 5.77
C ASN A 312 7.78 33.29 4.90
N SER A 313 6.49 32.94 4.77
CA SER A 313 5.57 33.65 3.87
C SER A 313 4.09 33.51 4.26
N ASN A 314 3.27 34.53 3.93
CA ASN A 314 1.84 34.58 4.26
C ASN A 314 0.92 33.88 3.24
N ASP A 315 1.44 33.30 2.16
CA ASP A 315 0.61 32.70 1.10
C ASP A 315 0.51 31.18 1.27
N GLN A 316 -0.69 30.68 1.58
CA GLN A 316 -0.89 29.35 2.16
C GLN A 316 -1.61 28.37 1.21
N ASN A 317 -2.41 28.87 0.26
CA ASN A 317 -3.44 28.05 -0.39
C ASN A 317 -2.89 27.08 -1.45
N GLY A 318 -1.76 27.38 -2.09
CA GLY A 318 -1.14 26.48 -3.08
C GLY A 318 -0.24 25.40 -2.47
N LEU A 319 0.27 25.62 -1.26
CA LEU A 319 1.32 24.80 -0.68
C LEU A 319 0.80 23.42 -0.24
N ILE A 320 -0.48 23.29 0.11
CA ILE A 320 -1.08 22.03 0.57
C ILE A 320 -1.10 20.92 -0.50
N LEU A 321 -0.89 21.26 -1.78
CA LEU A 321 -0.72 20.28 -2.86
C LEU A 321 0.67 19.63 -2.85
N ILE A 322 1.68 20.24 -2.23
CA ILE A 322 3.05 19.72 -2.24
C ILE A 322 3.13 18.34 -1.57
N PRO A 323 2.60 18.09 -0.36
CA PRO A 323 2.59 16.76 0.25
C PRO A 323 1.83 15.73 -0.59
N ALA A 324 0.72 16.11 -1.21
CA ALA A 324 -0.05 15.23 -2.09
C ALA A 324 0.76 14.85 -3.33
N PHE A 325 1.41 15.82 -3.97
CA PHE A 325 2.28 15.58 -5.11
C PHE A 325 3.47 14.70 -4.75
N THR A 326 4.15 14.97 -3.62
CA THR A 326 5.28 14.15 -3.19
C THR A 326 4.85 12.75 -2.77
N ALA A 327 3.65 12.56 -2.23
CA ALA A 327 3.08 11.23 -1.95
C ALA A 327 2.81 10.42 -3.24
N ILE A 328 2.27 11.07 -4.29
CA ILE A 328 2.05 10.46 -5.61
C ILE A 328 3.39 10.11 -6.27
N ALA A 329 4.36 11.04 -6.24
CA ALA A 329 5.70 10.83 -6.76
C ALA A 329 6.41 9.70 -6.01
N GLY A 330 6.31 9.70 -4.68
CA GLY A 330 6.82 8.66 -3.79
C GLY A 330 6.20 7.30 -4.08
N THR A 331 4.88 7.24 -4.26
CA THR A 331 4.19 6.00 -4.65
C THR A 331 4.69 5.51 -6.02
N SER A 332 4.81 6.41 -7.00
CA SER A 332 5.25 6.05 -8.36
C SER A 332 6.69 5.55 -8.39
N ILE A 333 7.59 6.19 -7.65
CA ILE A 333 8.99 5.79 -7.50
C ILE A 333 9.06 4.47 -6.72
N GLY A 334 8.40 4.39 -5.56
CA GLY A 334 8.35 3.21 -4.71
C GLY A 334 7.85 1.99 -5.47
N GLN A 335 6.83 2.14 -6.32
CA GLN A 335 6.30 1.05 -7.13
C GLN A 335 7.34 0.49 -8.10
N ARG A 336 8.20 1.35 -8.66
CA ARG A 336 9.32 0.90 -9.51
C ARG A 336 10.42 0.26 -8.67
N MET A 337 10.67 0.78 -7.47
CA MET A 337 11.70 0.28 -6.58
C MET A 337 11.42 -1.15 -6.11
N VAL A 338 10.20 -1.42 -5.64
CA VAL A 338 9.82 -2.72 -5.06
C VAL A 338 9.55 -3.81 -6.11
N ARG A 339 9.49 -3.47 -7.41
CA ARG A 339 9.42 -4.47 -8.49
C ARG A 339 10.62 -5.43 -8.42
N GLY A 340 10.31 -6.72 -8.46
CA GLY A 340 11.28 -7.81 -8.36
C GLY A 340 11.92 -7.98 -6.98
N ALA A 341 11.50 -7.21 -5.97
CA ALA A 341 12.08 -7.33 -4.62
C ALA A 341 11.50 -8.53 -3.86
N ASN A 342 10.21 -8.84 -4.09
CA ASN A 342 9.50 -9.99 -3.51
C ASN A 342 9.70 -10.10 -2.00
N LEU A 343 9.52 -8.98 -1.30
CA LEU A 343 9.78 -8.92 0.14
C LEU A 343 8.78 -9.79 0.90
N THR A 344 9.25 -10.53 1.89
CA THR A 344 8.36 -11.28 2.79
C THR A 344 7.60 -10.34 3.71
N ASN A 345 6.49 -10.81 4.30
CA ASN A 345 5.72 -10.03 5.29
C ASN A 345 6.60 -9.57 6.46
N LYS A 346 7.52 -10.45 6.91
CA LYS A 346 8.47 -10.14 7.98
C LYS A 346 9.43 -9.04 7.56
N GLN A 347 10.01 -9.13 6.37
CA GLN A 347 10.93 -8.10 5.84
C GLN A 347 10.23 -6.74 5.71
N GLY A 348 9.03 -6.70 5.10
CA GLY A 348 8.25 -5.47 4.97
C GLY A 348 7.91 -4.86 6.33
N SER A 349 7.39 -5.67 7.26
CA SER A 349 7.07 -5.21 8.62
C SER A 349 8.30 -4.71 9.37
N THR A 350 9.45 -5.38 9.26
CA THR A 350 10.70 -4.94 9.89
C THR A 350 11.14 -3.59 9.34
N ILE A 351 11.07 -3.39 8.01
CA ILE A 351 11.41 -2.11 7.39
C ILE A 351 10.49 -1.00 7.93
N VAL A 352 9.16 -1.21 7.92
CA VAL A 352 8.19 -0.21 8.40
C VAL A 352 8.41 0.13 9.87
N LEU A 353 8.53 -0.88 10.74
CA LEU A 353 8.71 -0.68 12.19
C LEU A 353 10.04 0.00 12.51
N ALA A 354 11.14 -0.41 11.87
CA ALA A 354 12.44 0.22 12.10
C ALA A 354 12.47 1.67 11.59
N SER A 355 11.83 1.94 10.45
CA SER A 355 11.69 3.30 9.94
C SER A 355 10.84 4.18 10.86
N GLY A 356 9.75 3.64 11.40
CA GLY A 356 8.92 4.30 12.41
C GLY A 356 9.68 4.58 13.71
N GLY A 357 10.47 3.60 14.17
CA GLY A 357 11.37 3.77 15.32
C GLY A 357 12.42 4.86 15.08
N ALA A 358 13.02 4.91 13.89
CA ALA A 358 13.97 5.98 13.52
C ALA A 358 13.30 7.36 13.49
N ALA A 359 12.06 7.47 13.00
CA ALA A 359 11.29 8.70 13.06
C ALA A 359 10.99 9.12 14.52
N ALA A 360 10.62 8.17 15.39
CA ALA A 360 10.40 8.44 16.81
C ALA A 360 11.68 8.90 17.53
N ILE A 361 12.83 8.32 17.20
CA ILE A 361 14.14 8.82 17.68
C ILE A 361 14.36 10.25 17.21
N GLY A 362 14.04 10.56 15.96
CA GLY A 362 14.08 11.94 15.43
C GLY A 362 13.23 12.91 16.23
N LEU A 363 12.00 12.54 16.57
CA LEU A 363 11.13 13.34 17.44
C LEU A 363 11.76 13.52 18.83
N GLY A 364 12.31 12.46 19.42
CA GLY A 364 13.01 12.52 20.71
C GLY A 364 14.19 13.49 20.71
N ILE A 365 15.01 13.49 19.63
CA ILE A 365 16.11 14.44 19.47
C ILE A 365 15.60 15.88 19.46
N ILE A 366 14.50 16.16 18.75
CA ILE A 366 13.95 17.52 18.67
C ILE A 366 13.45 17.99 20.03
N VAL A 367 12.71 17.13 20.73
CA VAL A 367 12.19 17.43 22.08
C VAL A 367 13.35 17.72 23.03
N LEU A 368 14.45 16.95 22.97
CA LEU A 368 15.65 17.21 23.78
C LEU A 368 16.35 18.51 23.41
N THR A 369 16.34 18.91 22.13
CA THR A 369 16.91 20.19 21.69
C THR A 369 16.01 21.39 21.98
N GLN A 370 14.80 21.17 22.51
CA GLN A 370 13.80 22.22 22.77
C GLN A 370 13.60 23.14 21.57
N SER A 371 13.54 22.55 20.38
CA SER A 371 13.36 23.35 19.16
C SER A 371 11.95 23.92 19.12
N ASP A 372 11.84 25.20 18.76
CA ASP A 372 10.57 25.88 18.49
C ASP A 372 10.19 25.91 17.00
N SER A 373 10.96 25.26 16.12
CA SER A 373 10.67 25.26 14.67
C SER A 373 9.77 24.09 14.29
N PRO A 374 8.49 24.32 13.92
CA PRO A 374 7.62 23.33 13.29
C PRO A 374 8.28 22.54 12.16
N THR A 375 9.11 23.20 11.33
CA THR A 375 9.83 22.54 10.24
C THR A 375 10.70 21.40 10.75
N LEU A 376 11.38 21.57 11.89
CA LEU A 376 12.22 20.52 12.46
C LEU A 376 11.39 19.34 12.97
N TYR A 377 10.24 19.60 13.61
CA TYR A 377 9.29 18.56 14.09
C TYR A 377 8.79 17.63 13.00
N VAL A 378 8.66 18.11 11.77
CA VAL A 378 8.25 17.27 10.64
C VAL A 378 9.48 16.73 9.88
N GLY A 379 10.49 17.56 9.69
CA GLY A 379 11.63 17.29 8.83
C GLY A 379 12.55 16.19 9.33
N ILE A 380 13.06 16.31 10.56
CA ILE A 380 14.04 15.34 11.08
C ILE A 380 13.45 13.92 11.20
N PRO A 381 12.25 13.71 11.77
CA PRO A 381 11.65 12.38 11.87
C PRO A 381 11.43 11.76 10.50
N THR A 382 10.96 12.57 9.55
CA THR A 382 10.72 12.12 8.18
C THR A 382 12.01 11.68 7.49
N VAL A 383 13.08 12.49 7.58
CA VAL A 383 14.37 12.17 6.96
C VAL A 383 14.96 10.91 7.58
N LEU A 384 14.96 10.78 8.91
CA LEU A 384 15.48 9.59 9.59
C LEU A 384 14.68 8.34 9.24
N GLY A 385 13.35 8.44 9.24
CA GLY A 385 12.47 7.35 8.81
C GLY A 385 12.74 6.93 7.37
N LEU A 386 12.86 7.90 6.45
CA LEU A 386 13.14 7.63 5.04
C LEU A 386 14.52 6.97 4.84
N VAL A 387 15.57 7.48 5.49
CA VAL A 387 16.92 6.92 5.37
C VAL A 387 16.96 5.47 5.86
N THR A 388 16.40 5.19 7.04
CA THR A 388 16.32 3.83 7.57
C THR A 388 15.50 2.91 6.66
N ASN A 389 14.37 3.41 6.12
CA ASN A 389 13.55 2.68 5.16
C ASN A 389 14.38 2.22 3.95
N GLN A 390 15.14 3.15 3.36
CA GLN A 390 15.92 2.91 2.15
C GLN A 390 17.13 2.00 2.38
N ILE A 391 17.82 2.14 3.51
CA ILE A 391 18.94 1.27 3.88
C ILE A 391 18.46 -0.18 4.02
N LEU A 392 17.40 -0.40 4.82
CA LEU A 392 16.89 -1.75 5.06
C LEU A 392 16.29 -2.36 3.80
N PHE A 393 15.51 -1.58 3.04
CA PHE A 393 14.97 -2.02 1.76
C PHE A 393 16.08 -2.50 0.80
N SER A 394 17.13 -1.71 0.63
CA SER A 394 18.26 -2.05 -0.25
C SER A 394 18.96 -3.34 0.20
N ASN A 395 19.14 -3.51 1.51
CA ASN A 395 19.75 -4.71 2.09
C ASN A 395 18.89 -5.96 1.85
N TYR A 396 17.58 -5.89 2.10
CA TYR A 396 16.68 -7.03 1.87
C TYR A 396 16.50 -7.34 0.39
N LYS A 397 16.38 -6.32 -0.47
CA LYS A 397 16.31 -6.51 -1.91
C LYS A 397 17.57 -7.21 -2.44
N LYS A 398 18.76 -6.79 -1.99
CA LYS A 398 20.02 -7.45 -2.38
C LYS A 398 20.03 -8.92 -1.96
N LYS A 399 19.65 -9.22 -0.71
CA LYS A 399 19.55 -10.60 -0.20
C LYS A 399 18.56 -11.45 -1.01
N ASN A 400 17.38 -10.92 -1.32
CA ASN A 400 16.38 -11.68 -2.09
C ASN A 400 16.85 -11.94 -3.53
N ILE A 401 17.60 -11.01 -4.13
CA ILE A 401 18.23 -11.20 -5.45
C ILE A 401 19.33 -12.27 -5.37
N GLU A 402 20.20 -12.23 -4.36
CA GLU A 402 21.26 -13.22 -4.15
C GLU A 402 20.71 -14.64 -3.92
N LEU A 403 19.55 -14.74 -3.27
CA LEU A 403 18.86 -16.01 -3.00
C LEU A 403 18.02 -16.53 -4.18
N GLY A 404 17.99 -15.83 -5.32
CA GLY A 404 17.26 -16.28 -6.50
C GLY A 404 15.73 -16.30 -6.36
N ILE A 405 15.16 -15.57 -5.39
CA ILE A 405 13.69 -15.48 -5.14
C ILE A 405 13.00 -14.60 -6.21
N GLN A 406 13.54 -14.55 -7.44
CA GLN A 406 13.04 -13.67 -8.49
C GLN A 406 11.80 -14.24 -9.19
N GLY A 407 10.73 -13.46 -9.17
CA GLY A 407 9.65 -13.59 -10.14
C GLY A 407 10.08 -12.95 -11.47
N ASN A 408 10.48 -13.79 -12.42
CA ASN A 408 10.63 -13.68 -13.88
C ASN A 408 10.68 -12.36 -14.68
N ASN A 409 10.69 -11.15 -14.13
CA ASN A 409 10.66 -9.91 -14.92
C ASN A 409 11.45 -8.77 -14.28
N MET A 410 12.73 -8.99 -13.97
CA MET A 410 13.65 -7.85 -13.84
C MET A 410 14.17 -7.45 -15.22
N ASP A 411 13.46 -6.53 -15.85
CA ASP A 411 14.09 -5.64 -16.83
C ASP A 411 15.26 -4.96 -16.11
N LYS A 412 16.48 -5.12 -16.62
CA LYS A 412 17.72 -4.64 -15.99
C LYS A 412 17.82 -3.11 -16.07
N SER A 413 16.86 -2.36 -15.52
CA SER A 413 17.01 -0.92 -15.34
C SER A 413 18.01 -0.70 -14.21
N LYS A 414 19.23 -0.30 -14.54
CA LYS A 414 20.31 -0.01 -13.58
C LYS A 414 20.08 1.36 -12.92
N VAL A 415 18.93 1.54 -12.27
CA VAL A 415 18.69 2.75 -11.49
C VAL A 415 19.58 2.72 -10.25
N ARG A 416 20.62 3.55 -10.21
CA ARG A 416 21.49 3.73 -9.04
C ARG A 416 21.14 5.05 -8.36
N PHE A 417 20.59 4.95 -7.15
CA PHE A 417 20.40 6.09 -6.26
C PHE A 417 21.60 6.18 -5.31
N SER A 418 22.28 7.33 -5.30
CA SER A 418 23.30 7.64 -4.29
C SER A 418 22.93 8.91 -3.55
N PHE A 419 22.93 8.83 -2.23
CA PHE A 419 22.68 9.95 -1.33
C PHE A 419 23.93 10.19 -0.48
N GLN A 420 24.45 11.41 -0.50
CA GLN A 420 25.61 11.82 0.28
C GLN A 420 25.22 13.01 1.15
N ILE A 421 25.39 12.87 2.47
CA ILE A 421 25.30 13.96 3.43
C ILE A 421 26.72 14.47 3.70
N THR A 422 26.92 15.77 3.65
CA THR A 422 28.19 16.43 4.00
C THR A 422 27.88 17.50 5.05
N PRO A 423 27.76 17.13 6.34
CA PRO A 423 27.40 18.07 7.41
C PRO A 423 28.46 19.16 7.60
N GLU A 424 29.70 18.93 7.17
CA GLU A 424 30.79 19.91 7.17
C GLU A 424 30.43 21.16 6.34
N ASN A 425 29.63 20.99 5.27
CA ASN A 425 29.18 22.09 4.41
C ASN A 425 28.28 23.08 5.18
N TYR A 426 27.59 22.65 6.24
CA TYR A 426 26.81 23.55 7.10
C TYR A 426 27.71 24.55 7.83
N MET A 427 28.78 24.04 8.43
CA MET A 427 29.75 24.86 9.16
C MET A 427 30.52 25.80 8.22
N VAL A 428 30.85 25.32 7.02
CA VAL A 428 31.48 26.13 5.96
C VAL A 428 30.54 27.24 5.49
N ASN A 429 29.28 26.92 5.18
CA ASN A 429 28.28 27.91 4.75
C ASN A 429 28.01 28.96 5.83
N LYS A 430 28.02 28.59 7.13
CA LYS A 430 27.92 29.54 8.23
C LYS A 430 29.12 30.51 8.30
N LYS A 431 30.34 30.02 8.07
CA LYS A 431 31.55 30.86 8.09
C LYS A 431 31.61 31.82 6.90
N ILE A 432 31.16 31.39 5.71
CA ILE A 432 31.11 32.23 4.51
C ILE A 432 30.16 33.42 4.68
N ASN A 433 29.04 33.25 5.38
CA ASN A 433 28.09 34.33 5.65
C ASN A 433 28.65 35.43 6.58
N PHE A 434 29.72 35.17 7.34
CA PHE A 434 30.29 36.13 8.29
C PHE A 434 31.41 37.00 7.72
N SER A 435 32.04 36.64 6.59
CA SER A 435 33.32 37.23 6.20
C SER A 435 33.30 38.24 5.04
N THR A 436 32.20 38.48 4.33
CA THR A 436 32.21 39.48 3.24
C THR A 436 30.82 39.93 2.81
N TYR A 437 30.44 41.14 3.21
CA TYR A 437 29.25 41.84 2.69
C TYR A 437 29.60 42.39 1.31
N SER A 438 29.35 41.62 0.25
CA SER A 438 29.26 42.13 -1.11
C SER A 438 28.05 41.47 -1.79
N PRO A 439 26.94 42.21 -1.98
CA PRO A 439 25.65 41.63 -2.37
C PRO A 439 25.61 41.08 -3.81
N GLU A 440 26.64 41.29 -4.62
CA GLU A 440 26.63 40.92 -6.05
C GLU A 440 27.17 39.51 -6.38
N ARG A 441 27.72 38.75 -5.41
CA ARG A 441 28.32 37.41 -5.68
C ARG A 441 27.78 36.25 -4.84
N VAL A 442 26.69 36.44 -4.10
CA VAL A 442 26.23 35.49 -3.06
C VAL A 442 25.64 34.20 -3.64
N SER A 443 25.19 34.18 -4.90
CA SER A 443 24.49 33.02 -5.48
C SER A 443 25.39 31.83 -5.88
N GLN A 444 26.73 31.95 -5.82
CA GLN A 444 27.64 30.93 -6.35
C GLN A 444 28.45 30.11 -5.31
N LEU A 445 28.33 30.40 -4.01
CA LEU A 445 29.22 29.82 -2.98
C LEU A 445 28.54 28.88 -1.96
N HIS A 446 27.25 28.56 -2.11
CA HIS A 446 26.60 27.60 -1.22
C HIS A 446 26.92 26.15 -1.62
N GLN A 447 27.68 25.46 -0.77
CA GLN A 447 27.87 24.03 -0.93
C GLN A 447 26.62 23.29 -0.42
N PRO A 448 26.06 22.33 -1.20
CA PRO A 448 24.84 21.66 -0.81
C PRO A 448 25.08 20.75 0.40
N LEU A 449 24.14 20.77 1.36
CA LEU A 449 24.17 19.91 2.55
C LEU A 449 23.92 18.43 2.20
N PHE A 450 23.16 18.21 1.13
CA PHE A 450 22.81 16.90 0.62
C PHE A 450 23.03 16.86 -0.89
N LYS A 451 23.69 15.82 -1.38
CA LYS A 451 23.73 15.49 -2.81
C LYS A 451 22.93 14.23 -3.05
N CYS A 452 21.89 14.36 -3.85
CA CYS A 452 21.11 13.25 -4.36
C CYS A 452 21.47 13.05 -5.83
N LYS A 453 21.94 11.86 -6.19
CA LYS A 453 22.21 11.50 -7.59
C LYS A 453 21.42 10.25 -7.94
N LEU A 454 20.56 10.40 -8.93
CA LEU A 454 19.80 9.33 -9.55
C LEU A 454 20.41 9.07 -10.93
N THR A 455 20.99 7.89 -11.14
CA THR A 455 21.56 7.48 -12.42
C THR A 455 20.64 6.42 -13.02
N PHE A 456 20.15 6.63 -14.24
CA PHE A 456 19.25 5.72 -14.95
C PHE A 456 19.99 4.70 -15.80
#